data_AF-A0A1F7IMX5-F1
#
_entry.id   AF-A0A1F7IMX5-F1
#
_cell.length_a   1.000
_cell.length_b   1.000
_cell.length_c   1.000
_cell.angle_alpha   90.00
_cell.angle_beta   90.00
_cell.angle_gamma   90.00
#
_symmetry.space_group_name_H-M   'P 1'
#
loop_
_entity.id
_entity.type
_entity.pdbx_description
1 polymer ?
#
loop_
_entity_poly.entity_id
_entity_poly.type
_entity_poly.pdbx_seq_one_letter_code
_entity_poly.pdbx_strand_id
1 'polypeptide(L)'
;MNWTKREKTIIETIKSKLYSPSHGLDHLIKVSDFASILAKKYKANQEIVVAAALLHDLGRNNPKLHGKESSEYSVVQAKPILKKADYTQKEIELILQIIREHDQPFFTSKLLESRILKDADFLDGFGFRGLLRSIYFTAEAGQPQQMAIERIAKKMPDRFKGLEFLESKNIAQEQFNLTRLLLQEKNNYQGKLYTGKLIIFEGISGTGKETQARLLAEYLNKQGEKVEIVFHPTPEMKEILKLWRKQKRDDFSEVFFFLADRFNVMQKKVLPALKQGKTVISLRSYISSLVYQAKTQYQLDLVNYLYSNFEPLPDIVFYFDLKPEIALVRIENRTKKTGEEKGKFEKLNLLKEKRRKYKQVIKKFKHVVTLDAVRSIDELHKDIVDSQLALWQKKDI
;
A
#
# COMPACT_ATOMS: atom_id res chain seq x y z
N MET A 1 0.42 32.33 8.87
CA MET A 1 -0.01 33.63 8.30
C MET A 1 -0.06 34.69 9.37
N ASN A 2 0.23 35.94 9.00
CA ASN A 2 -0.14 37.08 9.83
C ASN A 2 -1.59 37.47 9.48
N TRP A 3 -2.53 37.03 10.32
CA TRP A 3 -3.96 37.34 10.14
C TRP A 3 -4.24 38.84 10.33
N THR A 4 -5.09 39.39 9.48
CA THR A 4 -5.62 40.75 9.65
C THR A 4 -6.52 40.84 10.88
N LYS A 5 -6.84 42.06 11.33
CA LYS A 5 -7.77 42.28 12.45
C LYS A 5 -9.14 41.65 12.18
N ARG A 6 -9.64 41.78 10.95
CA ARG A 6 -10.92 41.20 10.52
C ARG A 6 -10.88 39.67 10.54
N GLU A 7 -9.82 39.07 10.00
CA GLU A 7 -9.64 37.61 9.99
C GLU A 7 -9.51 37.02 11.41
N LYS A 8 -8.78 37.68 12.31
CA LYS A 8 -8.70 37.28 13.73
C LYS A 8 -10.08 37.26 14.38
N THR A 9 -10.89 38.29 14.11
CA THR A 9 -12.27 38.40 14.62
C THR A 9 -13.14 37.24 14.13
N ILE A 10 -13.00 36.85 12.85
CA ILE A 10 -13.67 35.66 12.29
C ILE A 10 -13.22 34.41 13.03
N ILE A 11 -11.90 34.16 13.09
CA ILE A 11 -11.31 32.95 13.70
C ILE A 11 -11.73 32.79 15.17
N GLU A 12 -11.67 33.86 15.96
CA GLU A 12 -12.10 33.85 17.36
C GLU A 12 -13.59 33.54 17.50
N THR A 13 -14.42 34.04 16.58
CA THR A 13 -15.87 33.82 16.60
C THR A 13 -16.26 32.40 16.19
N ILE A 14 -15.50 31.75 15.30
CA ILE A 14 -15.79 30.37 14.86
C ILE A 14 -15.12 29.30 15.73
N LYS A 15 -14.01 29.61 16.41
CA LYS A 15 -13.30 28.68 17.31
C LYS A 15 -14.20 28.08 18.38
N SER A 16 -15.17 28.84 18.88
CA SER A 16 -16.12 28.39 19.90
C SER A 16 -17.29 27.57 19.34
N LYS A 17 -17.42 27.46 18.02
CA LYS A 17 -18.60 26.87 17.33
C LYS A 17 -18.31 25.56 16.58
N LEU A 18 -17.06 25.12 16.49
CA LEU A 18 -16.67 23.97 15.65
C LEU A 18 -16.63 22.68 16.47
N TYR A 19 -17.42 21.69 16.05
CA TYR A 19 -17.54 20.40 16.72
C TYR A 19 -17.19 19.19 15.82
N SER A 20 -17.12 19.37 14.50
CA SER A 20 -16.80 18.27 13.56
C SER A 20 -15.29 18.13 13.32
N PRO A 21 -14.64 17.03 13.73
CA PRO A 21 -13.28 16.69 13.29
C PRO A 21 -13.11 16.64 11.76
N SER A 22 -14.16 16.27 11.01
CA SER A 22 -14.05 16.18 9.57
C SER A 22 -14.16 17.54 8.86
N HIS A 23 -14.66 18.61 9.50
CA HIS A 23 -14.82 19.95 8.92
C HIS A 23 -14.35 21.07 9.90
N GLY A 24 -13.41 20.72 10.78
CA GLY A 24 -12.95 21.57 11.87
C GLY A 24 -12.06 22.75 11.44
N LEU A 25 -11.56 23.49 12.43
CA LEU A 25 -10.79 24.73 12.19
C LEU A 25 -9.54 24.50 11.33
N ASP A 26 -8.86 23.37 11.51
CA ASP A 26 -7.64 23.04 10.77
C ASP A 26 -7.89 23.00 9.25
N HIS A 27 -9.07 22.52 8.84
CA HIS A 27 -9.49 22.52 7.44
C HIS A 27 -9.73 23.93 6.92
N LEU A 28 -10.50 24.74 7.66
CA LEU A 28 -10.79 26.11 7.27
C LEU A 28 -9.50 26.93 7.14
N ILE A 29 -8.56 26.76 8.07
CA ILE A 29 -7.22 27.36 8.00
C ILE A 29 -6.49 26.86 6.76
N LYS A 30 -6.50 25.55 6.49
CA LYS A 30 -5.77 25.01 5.34
C LYS A 30 -6.34 25.46 3.99
N VAL A 31 -7.66 25.53 3.87
CA VAL A 31 -8.33 26.09 2.69
C VAL A 31 -7.99 27.57 2.54
N SER A 32 -7.99 28.33 3.63
CA SER A 32 -7.59 29.74 3.58
C SER A 32 -6.11 29.95 3.19
N ASP A 33 -5.23 29.01 3.55
CA ASP A 33 -3.83 29.00 3.10
C ASP A 33 -3.75 28.89 1.57
N PHE A 34 -4.46 27.91 1.00
CA PHE A 34 -4.50 27.71 -0.45
C PHE A 34 -5.16 28.88 -1.16
N ALA A 35 -6.28 29.39 -0.64
CA ALA A 35 -7.01 30.51 -1.22
C ALA A 35 -6.15 31.78 -1.25
N SER A 36 -5.36 32.03 -0.20
CA SER A 36 -4.41 33.14 -0.13
C SER A 36 -3.28 33.03 -1.16
N ILE A 37 -2.69 31.84 -1.31
CA ILE A 37 -1.66 31.57 -2.32
C ILE A 37 -2.19 31.85 -3.73
N LEU A 38 -3.39 31.33 -4.04
CA LEU A 38 -4.05 31.51 -5.32
C LEU A 38 -4.45 32.97 -5.55
N ALA A 39 -5.05 33.64 -4.56
CA ALA A 39 -5.42 35.05 -4.67
C ALA A 39 -4.23 35.95 -4.96
N LYS A 40 -3.10 35.73 -4.28
CA LYS A 40 -1.87 36.47 -4.54
C LYS A 40 -1.35 36.22 -5.96
N LYS A 41 -1.38 34.96 -6.42
CA LYS A 41 -0.90 34.58 -7.76
C LYS A 41 -1.75 35.19 -8.88
N TYR A 42 -3.07 35.17 -8.71
CA TYR A 42 -4.04 35.59 -9.72
C TYR A 42 -4.56 37.03 -9.54
N LYS A 43 -3.98 37.78 -8.59
CA LYS A 43 -4.34 39.17 -8.27
C LYS A 43 -5.83 39.34 -7.91
N ALA A 44 -6.41 38.36 -7.25
CA ALA A 44 -7.78 38.44 -6.71
C ALA A 44 -7.80 39.21 -5.38
N ASN A 45 -8.99 39.59 -4.91
CA ASN A 45 -9.11 40.21 -3.59
C ASN A 45 -8.88 39.16 -2.49
N GLN A 46 -7.66 39.14 -1.95
CA GLN A 46 -7.23 38.17 -0.94
C GLN A 46 -8.07 38.24 0.33
N GLU A 47 -8.41 39.45 0.80
CA GLU A 47 -9.18 39.63 2.04
C GLU A 47 -10.59 39.02 1.93
N ILE A 48 -11.23 39.19 0.77
CA ILE A 48 -12.55 38.64 0.47
C ILE A 48 -12.50 37.11 0.37
N VAL A 49 -11.52 36.56 -0.36
CA VAL A 49 -11.46 35.10 -0.57
C VAL A 49 -11.07 34.35 0.71
N VAL A 50 -10.18 34.93 1.52
CA VAL A 50 -9.76 34.33 2.80
C VAL A 50 -10.92 34.36 3.80
N ALA A 51 -11.68 35.46 3.87
CA ALA A 51 -12.88 35.53 4.69
C ALA A 51 -13.93 34.48 4.27
N ALA A 52 -14.14 34.31 2.97
CA ALA A 52 -15.02 33.28 2.45
C ALA A 52 -14.51 31.86 2.80
N ALA A 53 -13.22 31.60 2.64
CA ALA A 53 -12.59 30.32 3.01
C ALA A 53 -12.76 29.97 4.49
N LEU A 54 -12.65 30.95 5.40
CA LEU A 54 -12.85 30.71 6.84
C LEU A 54 -14.31 30.43 7.23
N LEU A 55 -15.27 30.68 6.34
CA LEU A 55 -16.70 30.65 6.63
C LEU A 55 -17.51 29.65 5.77
N HIS A 56 -16.89 29.07 4.73
CA HIS A 56 -17.63 28.34 3.69
C HIS A 56 -18.39 27.10 4.19
N ASP A 57 -17.85 26.41 5.20
CA ASP A 57 -18.35 25.11 5.66
C ASP A 57 -18.98 25.15 7.07
N LEU A 58 -19.38 26.33 7.56
CA LEU A 58 -20.03 26.49 8.88
C LEU A 58 -21.30 25.65 9.07
N GLY A 59 -22.03 25.34 7.99
CA GLY A 59 -23.24 24.50 8.02
C GLY A 59 -23.01 23.01 8.20
N ARG A 60 -21.78 22.53 8.01
CA ARG A 60 -21.43 21.11 8.12
C ARG A 60 -21.41 20.59 9.55
N ASN A 61 -21.50 21.48 10.55
CA ASN A 61 -21.69 21.11 11.95
C ASN A 61 -23.06 20.47 12.21
N ASN A 62 -24.03 20.62 11.29
CA ASN A 62 -25.30 19.91 11.36
C ASN A 62 -25.25 18.68 10.43
N PRO A 63 -25.15 17.45 10.96
CA PRO A 63 -25.05 16.24 10.15
C PRO A 63 -26.30 15.96 9.31
N LYS A 64 -27.42 16.68 9.54
CA LYS A 64 -28.66 16.56 8.75
C LYS A 64 -28.66 17.41 7.48
N LEU A 65 -27.72 18.35 7.33
CA LEU A 65 -27.64 19.23 6.16
C LEU A 65 -26.60 18.70 5.17
N HIS A 66 -26.98 18.59 3.90
CA HIS A 66 -26.09 18.07 2.85
C HIS A 66 -26.12 18.94 1.59
N GLY A 67 -24.97 19.06 0.93
CA GLY A 67 -24.84 19.78 -0.33
C GLY A 67 -25.33 21.23 -0.22
N LYS A 68 -26.26 21.62 -1.10
CA LYS A 68 -26.76 23.00 -1.21
C LYS A 68 -27.38 23.54 0.08
N GLU A 69 -28.07 22.69 0.85
CA GLU A 69 -28.66 23.09 2.13
C GLU A 69 -27.60 23.49 3.16
N SER A 70 -26.46 22.79 3.16
CA SER A 70 -25.32 23.15 4.01
C SER A 70 -24.70 24.47 3.58
N SER A 71 -24.56 24.72 2.27
CA SER A 71 -24.02 25.98 1.75
C SER A 71 -24.91 27.18 2.09
N GLU A 72 -26.24 27.06 1.97
CA GLU A 72 -27.16 28.13 2.36
C GLU A 72 -27.16 28.37 3.87
N TYR A 73 -27.04 27.32 4.69
CA TYR A 73 -26.90 27.48 6.12
C TYR A 73 -25.57 28.19 6.49
N SER A 74 -24.45 27.84 5.84
CA SER A 74 -23.18 28.55 6.01
C SER A 74 -23.32 30.04 5.72
N VAL A 75 -24.05 30.42 4.67
CA VAL A 75 -24.34 31.82 4.32
C VAL A 75 -25.10 32.54 5.43
N VAL A 76 -26.13 31.91 6.00
CA VAL A 76 -26.91 32.48 7.11
C VAL A 76 -26.02 32.72 8.33
N GLN A 77 -25.13 31.78 8.66
CA GLN A 77 -24.22 31.89 9.80
C GLN A 77 -23.07 32.87 9.57
N ALA A 78 -22.58 32.99 8.33
CA ALA A 78 -21.48 33.87 7.97
C ALA A 78 -21.85 35.35 8.09
N LYS A 79 -23.08 35.72 7.72
CA LYS A 79 -23.56 37.12 7.69
C LYS A 79 -23.34 37.89 9.02
N PRO A 80 -23.78 37.41 10.20
CA PRO A 80 -23.54 38.12 11.45
C PRO A 80 -22.05 38.17 11.86
N ILE A 81 -21.26 37.17 11.47
CA ILE A 81 -19.82 37.12 11.78
C ILE A 81 -19.08 38.18 10.96
N LEU A 82 -19.41 38.33 9.68
CA LEU A 82 -18.83 39.34 8.81
C LEU A 82 -19.18 40.77 9.27
N LYS A 83 -20.42 41.00 9.72
CA LYS A 83 -20.80 42.28 10.35
C LYS A 83 -19.97 42.59 11.59
N LYS A 84 -19.77 41.60 12.46
CA LYS A 84 -18.93 41.74 13.67
C LYS A 84 -17.46 42.01 13.32
N ALA A 85 -16.98 41.47 12.21
CA ALA A 85 -15.63 41.70 11.69
C ALA A 85 -15.49 42.98 10.85
N ASP A 86 -16.49 43.87 10.87
CA ASP A 86 -16.44 45.21 10.26
C ASP A 86 -16.29 45.21 8.73
N TYR A 87 -16.88 44.23 8.04
CA TYR A 87 -17.03 44.23 6.59
C TYR A 87 -18.21 45.11 6.15
N THR A 88 -18.05 45.84 5.05
CA THR A 88 -19.12 46.64 4.44
C THR A 88 -20.21 45.76 3.83
N GLN A 89 -21.40 46.32 3.61
CA GLN A 89 -22.53 45.57 3.05
C GLN A 89 -22.22 44.97 1.66
N LYS A 90 -21.47 45.68 0.81
CA LYS A 90 -21.03 45.19 -0.51
C LYS A 90 -20.06 44.02 -0.40
N GLU A 91 -19.09 44.10 0.52
CA GLU A 91 -18.14 43.01 0.77
C GLU A 91 -18.86 41.77 1.33
N ILE A 92 -19.81 41.97 2.25
CA ILE A 92 -20.62 40.88 2.80
C ILE A 92 -21.37 40.16 1.67
N GLU A 93 -22.08 40.88 0.81
CA GLU A 93 -22.83 40.26 -0.29
C GLU A 93 -21.93 39.45 -1.23
N LEU A 94 -20.74 39.99 -1.54
CA LEU A 94 -19.73 39.30 -2.36
C LEU A 94 -19.22 38.01 -1.68
N ILE A 95 -18.83 38.08 -0.40
CA ILE A 95 -18.37 36.92 0.37
C ILE A 95 -19.46 35.84 0.43
N LEU A 96 -20.71 36.23 0.68
CA LEU A 96 -21.83 35.29 0.74
C LEU A 96 -22.09 34.63 -0.62
N GLN A 97 -21.92 35.36 -1.73
CA GLN A 97 -22.01 34.78 -3.07
C GLN A 97 -20.91 33.74 -3.31
N ILE A 98 -19.67 34.08 -2.95
CA ILE A 98 -18.52 33.17 -3.07
C ILE A 98 -18.77 31.87 -2.30
N ILE A 99 -19.30 31.95 -1.07
CA ILE A 99 -19.63 30.77 -0.26
C ILE A 99 -20.72 29.91 -0.92
N ARG A 100 -21.71 30.48 -1.63
CA ARG A 100 -22.75 29.66 -2.30
C ARG A 100 -22.22 28.84 -3.48
N GLU A 101 -21.18 29.34 -4.14
CA GLU A 101 -20.75 28.87 -5.46
C GLU A 101 -19.60 27.84 -5.42
N HIS A 102 -19.03 27.51 -4.24
CA HIS A 102 -17.74 26.82 -4.15
C HIS A 102 -17.75 25.28 -4.27
N ASP A 103 -18.80 24.55 -3.84
CA ASP A 103 -18.75 23.06 -3.71
C ASP A 103 -19.21 22.31 -4.99
N GLN A 104 -19.12 22.93 -6.17
CA GLN A 104 -19.58 22.32 -7.43
C GLN A 104 -18.43 22.13 -8.43
N PRO A 105 -17.95 20.89 -8.67
CA PRO A 105 -16.74 20.65 -9.46
C PRO A 105 -16.80 21.15 -10.91
N PHE A 106 -17.97 21.02 -11.53
CA PHE A 106 -18.18 21.39 -12.94
C PHE A 106 -18.88 22.75 -13.10
N PHE A 107 -19.09 23.46 -11.99
CA PHE A 107 -19.55 24.85 -12.03
C PHE A 107 -18.34 25.78 -12.07
N THR A 108 -18.38 26.74 -12.98
CA THR A 108 -17.37 27.80 -13.09
C THR A 108 -18.07 29.14 -12.94
N SER A 109 -17.81 29.79 -11.80
CA SER A 109 -18.34 31.12 -11.52
C SER A 109 -17.69 32.17 -12.41
N LYS A 110 -18.42 33.27 -12.67
CA LYS A 110 -17.86 34.48 -13.29
C LYS A 110 -16.89 35.20 -12.35
N LEU A 111 -17.06 35.05 -11.04
CA LEU A 111 -16.18 35.66 -10.03
C LEU A 111 -14.87 34.87 -9.93
N LEU A 112 -13.75 35.60 -9.94
CA LEU A 112 -12.42 35.00 -9.78
C LEU A 112 -12.29 34.40 -8.37
N GLU A 113 -12.77 35.10 -7.36
CA GLU A 113 -12.73 34.70 -5.96
C GLU A 113 -13.54 33.41 -5.70
N SER A 114 -14.72 33.24 -6.32
CA SER A 114 -15.49 31.99 -6.24
C SER A 114 -14.72 30.80 -6.81
N ARG A 115 -14.06 30.97 -7.96
CA ARG A 115 -13.23 29.92 -8.57
C ARG A 115 -12.02 29.58 -7.71
N ILE A 116 -11.39 30.59 -7.10
CA ILE A 116 -10.26 30.39 -6.18
C ILE A 116 -10.70 29.60 -4.95
N LEU A 117 -11.84 29.95 -4.34
CA LEU A 117 -12.33 29.21 -3.17
C LEU A 117 -12.65 27.76 -3.52
N LYS A 118 -13.27 27.49 -4.67
CA LYS A 118 -13.53 26.12 -5.15
C LYS A 118 -12.24 25.31 -5.21
N ASP A 119 -11.23 25.82 -5.92
CA ASP A 119 -9.95 25.13 -6.06
C ASP A 119 -9.28 24.93 -4.69
N ALA A 120 -9.31 25.94 -3.83
CA ALA A 120 -8.72 25.86 -2.49
C ALA A 120 -9.38 24.81 -1.58
N ASP A 121 -10.71 24.68 -1.60
CA ASP A 121 -11.43 23.63 -0.87
C ASP A 121 -11.07 22.24 -1.43
N PHE A 122 -11.06 22.11 -2.76
CA PHE A 122 -10.77 20.83 -3.40
C PHE A 122 -9.36 20.34 -3.07
N LEU A 123 -8.39 21.24 -2.97
CA LEU A 123 -7.01 20.93 -2.61
C LEU A 123 -6.88 20.20 -1.27
N ASP A 124 -7.70 20.54 -0.27
CA ASP A 124 -7.69 19.85 1.02
C ASP A 124 -8.46 18.50 1.00
N GLY A 125 -9.03 18.16 -0.16
CA GLY A 125 -9.66 16.87 -0.44
C GLY A 125 -8.72 15.79 -0.97
N PHE A 126 -7.46 16.11 -1.26
CA PHE A 126 -6.47 15.15 -1.77
C PHE A 126 -5.49 14.67 -0.69
N GLY A 127 -4.78 13.58 -0.99
CA GLY A 127 -3.69 13.07 -0.17
C GLY A 127 -4.17 12.47 1.15
N PHE A 128 -3.23 12.35 2.09
CA PHE A 128 -3.49 11.78 3.41
C PHE A 128 -4.53 12.57 4.22
N ARG A 129 -4.55 13.91 4.08
CA ARG A 129 -5.56 14.76 4.72
C ARG A 129 -6.96 14.50 4.18
N GLY A 130 -7.12 14.46 2.86
CA GLY A 130 -8.40 14.08 2.23
C GLY A 130 -8.88 12.70 2.68
N LEU A 131 -7.95 11.74 2.81
CA LEU A 131 -8.25 10.41 3.32
C LEU A 131 -8.77 10.42 4.75
N LEU A 132 -8.03 11.03 5.68
CA LEU A 132 -8.44 11.15 7.08
C LEU A 132 -9.77 11.89 7.24
N ARG A 133 -9.96 12.99 6.51
CA ARG A 133 -11.22 13.76 6.51
C ARG A 133 -12.40 12.89 6.07
N SER A 134 -12.23 12.06 5.03
CA SER A 134 -13.28 11.14 4.59
C SER A 134 -13.62 10.10 5.67
N ILE A 135 -12.60 9.56 6.34
CA ILE A 135 -12.78 8.59 7.44
C ILE A 135 -13.53 9.24 8.61
N TYR A 136 -13.11 10.43 9.05
CA TYR A 136 -13.80 11.16 10.10
C TYR A 136 -15.25 11.45 9.72
N PHE A 137 -15.51 11.90 8.49
CA PHE A 137 -16.86 12.17 8.02
C PHE A 137 -17.73 10.90 8.07
N THR A 138 -17.23 9.76 7.60
CA THR A 138 -17.99 8.50 7.68
C THR A 138 -18.22 8.03 9.11
N ALA A 139 -17.24 8.24 10.01
CA ALA A 139 -17.39 7.91 11.41
C ALA A 139 -18.46 8.79 12.09
N GLU A 140 -18.44 10.10 11.84
CA GLU A 140 -19.46 11.05 12.33
C GLU A 140 -20.86 10.70 11.79
N ALA A 141 -20.95 10.23 10.55
CA ALA A 141 -22.21 9.81 9.93
C ALA A 141 -22.67 8.40 10.35
N GLY A 142 -21.92 7.69 11.21
CA GLY A 142 -22.22 6.31 11.61
C GLY A 142 -22.12 5.29 10.46
N GLN A 143 -21.38 5.62 9.41
CA GLN A 143 -21.22 4.79 8.23
C GLN A 143 -20.03 3.82 8.35
N PRO A 144 -20.06 2.66 7.69
CA PRO A 144 -18.91 1.75 7.63
C PRO A 144 -17.66 2.42 7.04
N GLN A 145 -16.49 2.12 7.59
CA GLN A 145 -15.20 2.67 7.11
C GLN A 145 -14.95 2.42 5.62
N GLN A 146 -15.49 1.33 5.07
CA GLN A 146 -15.44 1.01 3.64
C GLN A 146 -15.98 2.16 2.78
N MET A 147 -17.04 2.84 3.22
CA MET A 147 -17.66 3.95 2.49
C MET A 147 -16.75 5.18 2.40
N ALA A 148 -15.81 5.35 3.35
CA ALA A 148 -14.85 6.47 3.31
C ALA A 148 -13.96 6.37 2.07
N ILE A 149 -13.57 5.14 1.75
CA ILE A 149 -12.69 4.80 0.65
C ILE A 149 -13.43 4.94 -0.68
N GLU A 150 -14.66 4.43 -0.77
CA GLU A 150 -15.53 4.60 -1.95
C GLU A 150 -15.82 6.07 -2.23
N ARG A 151 -16.07 6.87 -1.18
CA ARG A 151 -16.30 8.31 -1.29
C ARG A 151 -15.11 9.03 -1.90
N ILE A 152 -13.88 8.73 -1.46
CA ILE A 152 -12.67 9.33 -2.05
C ILE A 152 -12.50 8.85 -3.48
N ALA A 153 -12.62 7.54 -3.73
CA ALA A 153 -12.47 6.96 -5.06
C ALA A 153 -13.43 7.60 -6.08
N LYS A 154 -14.64 7.96 -5.65
CA LYS A 154 -15.63 8.65 -6.48
C LYS A 154 -15.39 10.16 -6.59
N LYS A 155 -15.19 10.87 -5.48
CA LYS A 155 -15.11 12.35 -5.47
C LYS A 155 -13.78 12.89 -5.98
N MET A 156 -12.69 12.19 -5.70
CA MET A 156 -11.34 12.68 -5.99
C MET A 156 -11.10 12.89 -7.50
N PRO A 157 -11.48 11.98 -8.41
CA PRO A 157 -11.35 12.22 -9.86
C PRO A 157 -12.12 13.45 -10.33
N ASP A 158 -13.34 13.66 -9.85
CA ASP A 158 -14.17 14.81 -10.23
C ASP A 158 -13.58 16.12 -9.71
N ARG A 159 -13.12 16.14 -8.45
CA ARG A 159 -12.40 17.29 -7.89
C ARG A 159 -11.15 17.62 -8.67
N PHE A 160 -10.35 16.63 -9.04
CA PHE A 160 -9.12 16.85 -9.81
C PHE A 160 -9.41 17.43 -11.20
N LYS A 161 -10.43 16.89 -11.90
CA LYS A 161 -10.88 17.42 -13.19
C LYS A 161 -11.46 18.82 -13.08
N GLY A 162 -12.10 19.15 -11.96
CA GLY A 162 -12.72 20.44 -11.69
C GLY A 162 -11.76 21.56 -11.28
N LEU A 163 -10.47 21.26 -11.05
CA LEU A 163 -9.46 22.28 -10.74
C LEU A 163 -9.22 23.19 -11.95
N GLU A 164 -9.30 24.50 -11.72
CA GLU A 164 -9.19 25.49 -12.79
C GLU A 164 -7.77 26.04 -12.92
N PHE A 165 -7.04 26.23 -11.81
CA PHE A 165 -5.74 26.90 -11.82
C PHE A 165 -4.57 25.92 -11.97
N LEU A 166 -3.51 26.37 -12.65
CA LEU A 166 -2.31 25.55 -12.88
C LEU A 166 -1.61 25.18 -11.55
N GLU A 167 -1.50 26.13 -10.63
CA GLU A 167 -0.94 25.92 -9.30
C GLU A 167 -1.73 24.87 -8.52
N SER A 168 -3.06 24.92 -8.60
CA SER A 168 -3.91 23.91 -7.96
C SER A 168 -3.65 22.53 -8.53
N LYS A 169 -3.59 22.40 -9.87
CA LYS A 169 -3.29 21.13 -10.53
C LYS A 169 -1.93 20.58 -10.10
N ASN A 170 -0.91 21.44 -10.03
CA ASN A 170 0.44 21.05 -9.60
C ASN A 170 0.46 20.59 -8.13
N ILE A 171 -0.19 21.34 -7.22
CA ILE A 171 -0.29 20.97 -5.80
C ILE A 171 -1.06 19.65 -5.65
N ALA A 172 -2.15 19.48 -6.40
CA ALA A 172 -2.99 18.29 -6.32
C ALA A 172 -2.33 17.06 -6.93
N GLN A 173 -1.51 17.18 -7.99
CA GLN A 173 -1.05 16.05 -8.80
C GLN A 173 -0.33 14.97 -7.99
N GLU A 174 0.60 15.37 -7.12
CA GLU A 174 1.36 14.44 -6.28
C GLU A 174 0.43 13.74 -5.28
N GLN A 175 -0.40 14.52 -4.59
CA GLN A 175 -1.34 14.02 -3.57
C GLN A 175 -2.43 13.12 -4.18
N PHE A 176 -2.89 13.45 -5.38
CA PHE A 176 -3.82 12.66 -6.18
C PHE A 176 -3.20 11.32 -6.55
N ASN A 177 -1.96 11.31 -7.04
CA ASN A 177 -1.25 10.07 -7.39
C ASN A 177 -1.04 9.18 -6.17
N LEU A 178 -0.62 9.77 -5.04
CA LEU A 178 -0.41 9.03 -3.79
C LEU A 178 -1.72 8.43 -3.26
N THR A 179 -2.82 9.19 -3.30
CA THR A 179 -4.14 8.68 -2.92
C THR A 179 -4.60 7.57 -3.87
N ARG A 180 -4.38 7.73 -5.19
CA ARG A 180 -4.70 6.69 -6.18
C ARG A 180 -3.91 5.41 -5.91
N LEU A 181 -2.63 5.50 -5.57
CA LEU A 181 -1.82 4.33 -5.21
C LEU A 181 -2.36 3.63 -3.96
N LEU A 182 -2.70 4.38 -2.90
CA LEU A 182 -3.33 3.82 -1.70
C LEU A 182 -4.67 3.12 -2.01
N LEU A 183 -5.49 3.72 -2.86
CA LEU A 183 -6.76 3.12 -3.30
C LEU A 183 -6.54 1.89 -4.20
N GLN A 184 -5.51 1.90 -5.05
CA GLN A 184 -5.11 0.77 -5.90
C GLN A 184 -4.52 -0.39 -5.11
N GLU A 185 -3.76 -0.13 -4.04
CA GLU A 185 -3.30 -1.17 -3.12
C GLU A 185 -4.48 -1.93 -2.51
N LYS A 186 -5.62 -1.27 -2.27
CA LYS A 186 -6.84 -1.96 -1.83
C LYS A 186 -7.49 -2.81 -2.92
N ASN A 187 -7.47 -2.35 -4.17
CA ASN A 187 -7.88 -3.19 -5.31
C ASN A 187 -6.95 -4.39 -5.51
N ASN A 188 -5.69 -4.30 -5.08
CA ASN A 188 -4.76 -5.43 -5.01
C ASN A 188 -4.90 -6.24 -3.71
N TYR A 189 -5.45 -5.65 -2.64
CA TYR A 189 -5.92 -6.34 -1.44
C TYR A 189 -7.31 -6.94 -1.69
N GLN A 190 -7.40 -7.73 -2.76
CA GLN A 190 -8.44 -8.72 -2.88
C GLN A 190 -8.01 -9.90 -2.01
N GLY A 191 -8.85 -10.28 -1.05
CA GLY A 191 -8.76 -11.59 -0.42
C GLY A 191 -8.53 -12.64 -1.50
N LYS A 192 -7.69 -13.63 -1.19
CA LYS A 192 -7.17 -14.67 -2.10
C LYS A 192 -8.07 -14.90 -3.34
N LEU A 193 -7.71 -14.31 -4.48
CA LEU A 193 -8.48 -14.36 -5.76
C LEU A 193 -8.48 -15.73 -6.44
N TYR A 194 -7.99 -16.73 -5.73
CA TYR A 194 -7.73 -18.05 -6.23
C TYR A 194 -7.98 -19.04 -5.10
N THR A 195 -8.63 -20.14 -5.43
CA THR A 195 -8.93 -21.23 -4.49
C THR A 195 -7.71 -22.13 -4.28
N GLY A 196 -6.74 -22.10 -5.20
CA GLY A 196 -5.50 -22.86 -5.10
C GLY A 196 -4.63 -22.44 -3.92
N LYS A 197 -3.66 -23.28 -3.58
CA LYS A 197 -2.86 -23.15 -2.35
C LYS A 197 -1.38 -22.98 -2.71
N LEU A 198 -0.69 -22.05 -2.08
CA LEU A 198 0.72 -21.77 -2.31
C LEU A 198 1.55 -22.23 -1.11
N ILE A 199 2.40 -23.22 -1.36
CA ILE A 199 3.34 -23.80 -0.41
C ILE A 199 4.75 -23.34 -0.77
N ILE A 200 5.49 -22.79 0.18
CA ILE A 200 6.87 -22.35 -0.04
C ILE A 200 7.82 -23.22 0.75
N PHE A 201 8.85 -23.75 0.09
CA PHE A 201 9.93 -24.47 0.75
C PHE A 201 11.20 -23.62 0.77
N GLU A 202 11.68 -23.29 1.97
CA GLU A 202 12.80 -22.38 2.20
C GLU A 202 13.88 -23.00 3.09
N GLY A 203 15.11 -22.53 2.95
CA GLY A 203 16.25 -22.99 3.74
C GLY A 203 17.53 -23.11 2.92
N ILE A 204 18.66 -23.30 3.60
CA ILE A 204 19.98 -23.37 2.95
C ILE A 204 20.12 -24.58 2.01
N SER A 205 21.14 -24.59 1.15
CA SER A 205 21.46 -25.77 0.31
C SER A 205 21.70 -27.02 1.17
N GLY A 206 21.44 -28.22 0.62
CA GLY A 206 21.67 -29.49 1.32
C GLY A 206 20.58 -29.93 2.31
N THR A 207 19.47 -29.20 2.41
CA THR A 207 18.37 -29.45 3.37
C THR A 207 17.36 -30.51 2.94
N GLY A 208 17.34 -30.94 1.68
CA GLY A 208 16.39 -31.96 1.19
C GLY A 208 15.04 -31.42 0.68
N LYS A 209 14.91 -30.10 0.49
CA LYS A 209 13.68 -29.44 0.01
C LYS A 209 13.09 -30.08 -1.26
N GLU A 210 13.93 -30.36 -2.25
CA GLU A 210 13.46 -30.91 -3.53
C GLU A 210 12.89 -32.32 -3.36
N THR A 211 13.55 -33.16 -2.56
CA THR A 211 13.04 -34.49 -2.21
C THR A 211 11.67 -34.39 -1.55
N GLN A 212 11.55 -33.52 -0.54
CA GLN A 212 10.28 -33.35 0.17
C GLN A 212 9.17 -32.74 -0.69
N ALA A 213 9.50 -31.85 -1.63
CA ALA A 213 8.52 -31.29 -2.55
C ALA A 213 7.95 -32.35 -3.50
N ARG A 214 8.79 -33.28 -3.98
CA ARG A 214 8.33 -34.42 -4.79
C ARG A 214 7.44 -35.35 -3.97
N LEU A 215 7.87 -35.74 -2.77
CA LEU A 215 7.07 -36.61 -1.89
C LEU A 215 5.71 -35.98 -1.54
N LEU A 216 5.69 -34.68 -1.22
CA LEU A 216 4.44 -33.97 -0.94
C LEU A 216 3.54 -33.90 -2.19
N ALA A 217 4.10 -33.63 -3.37
CA ALA A 217 3.31 -33.63 -4.59
C ALA A 217 2.71 -35.01 -4.90
N GLU A 218 3.49 -36.08 -4.75
CA GLU A 218 3.00 -37.45 -4.91
C GLU A 218 1.90 -37.80 -3.91
N TYR A 219 2.08 -37.45 -2.64
CA TYR A 219 1.07 -37.64 -1.60
C TYR A 219 -0.24 -36.91 -1.96
N LEU A 220 -0.18 -35.62 -2.27
CA LEU A 220 -1.35 -34.81 -2.60
C LEU A 220 -2.04 -35.27 -3.89
N ASN A 221 -1.27 -35.66 -4.92
CA ASN A 221 -1.83 -36.23 -6.14
C ASN A 221 -2.60 -37.54 -5.86
N LYS A 222 -2.10 -38.39 -4.95
CA LYS A 222 -2.83 -39.60 -4.50
C LYS A 222 -4.12 -39.28 -3.74
N GLN A 223 -4.20 -38.11 -3.11
CA GLN A 223 -5.42 -37.61 -2.48
C GLN A 223 -6.38 -36.90 -3.47
N GLY A 224 -6.05 -36.88 -4.77
CA GLY A 224 -6.87 -36.26 -5.81
C GLY A 224 -6.63 -34.75 -6.00
N GLU A 225 -5.68 -34.15 -5.28
CA GLU A 225 -5.27 -32.77 -5.56
C GLU A 225 -4.43 -32.68 -6.83
N LYS A 226 -4.51 -31.57 -7.56
CA LYS A 226 -3.59 -31.27 -8.67
C LYS A 226 -2.44 -30.42 -8.15
N VAL A 227 -1.22 -30.92 -8.29
CA VAL A 227 -0.02 -30.23 -7.78
C VAL A 227 0.91 -29.77 -8.90
N GLU A 228 1.44 -28.55 -8.76
CA GLU A 228 2.51 -28.01 -9.62
C GLU A 228 3.73 -27.62 -8.77
N ILE A 229 4.90 -28.16 -9.13
CA ILE A 229 6.16 -27.78 -8.48
C ILE A 229 6.86 -26.74 -9.36
N VAL A 230 7.24 -25.61 -8.76
CA VAL A 230 8.02 -24.56 -9.43
C VAL A 230 9.37 -24.37 -8.73
N PHE A 231 10.37 -24.00 -9.52
CA PHE A 231 11.76 -23.87 -9.08
C PHE A 231 12.26 -22.45 -9.31
N HIS A 232 12.93 -21.89 -8.30
CA HIS A 232 13.62 -20.61 -8.42
C HIS A 232 15.08 -20.70 -7.97
N PRO A 233 16.03 -20.11 -8.72
CA PRO A 233 15.87 -19.63 -10.10
C PRO A 233 15.53 -20.77 -11.08
N THR A 234 14.90 -20.45 -12.21
CA THR A 234 14.73 -21.40 -13.33
C THR A 234 16.09 -21.86 -13.90
N PRO A 235 16.17 -23.02 -14.58
CA PRO A 235 17.40 -23.48 -15.24
C PRO A 235 18.03 -22.43 -16.15
N GLU A 236 17.22 -21.73 -16.95
CA GLU A 236 17.67 -20.67 -17.86
C GLU A 236 18.29 -19.50 -17.09
N MET A 237 17.65 -19.10 -15.99
CA MET A 237 18.18 -18.04 -15.13
C MET A 237 19.47 -18.48 -14.40
N LYS A 238 19.65 -19.77 -14.09
CA LYS A 238 20.91 -20.27 -13.51
C LYS A 238 22.08 -20.05 -14.47
N GLU A 239 21.91 -20.28 -15.77
CA GLU A 239 22.96 -20.04 -16.77
C GLU A 239 23.30 -18.55 -16.90
N ILE A 240 22.28 -17.68 -16.92
CA ILE A 240 22.48 -16.22 -16.91
C ILE A 240 23.26 -15.79 -15.66
N LEU A 241 22.87 -16.26 -14.47
CA LEU A 241 23.55 -15.95 -13.22
C LEU A 241 24.99 -16.50 -13.19
N LYS A 242 25.25 -17.66 -13.81
CA LYS A 242 26.60 -18.23 -13.93
C LYS A 242 27.50 -17.29 -14.73
N LEU A 243 27.02 -16.76 -15.85
CA LEU A 243 27.76 -15.77 -16.66
C LEU A 243 27.95 -14.45 -15.91
N TRP A 244 26.91 -13.95 -15.24
CA TRP A 244 26.97 -12.71 -14.46
C TRP A 244 28.03 -12.77 -13.36
N ARG A 245 28.05 -13.87 -12.59
CA ARG A 245 28.93 -14.05 -11.43
C ARG A 245 30.41 -14.13 -11.79
N LYS A 246 30.78 -14.53 -13.01
CA LYS A 246 32.17 -14.51 -13.48
C LYS A 246 32.79 -13.10 -13.46
N GLN A 247 31.97 -12.07 -13.53
CA GLN A 247 32.41 -10.67 -13.62
C GLN A 247 32.61 -9.99 -12.24
N LYS A 248 32.54 -10.74 -11.13
CA LYS A 248 32.72 -10.23 -9.75
C LYS A 248 31.88 -8.98 -9.41
N ARG A 249 30.66 -8.90 -9.96
CA ARG A 249 29.72 -7.80 -9.72
C ARG A 249 29.08 -7.88 -8.33
N ASP A 250 28.48 -6.77 -7.90
CA ASP A 250 27.80 -6.67 -6.60
C ASP A 250 26.68 -7.71 -6.41
N ASP A 251 26.59 -8.29 -5.22
CA ASP A 251 25.63 -9.36 -4.90
C ASP A 251 24.17 -8.87 -4.96
N PHE A 252 23.92 -7.61 -4.60
CA PHE A 252 22.56 -7.08 -4.54
C PHE A 252 21.96 -6.89 -5.93
N SER A 253 22.79 -6.62 -6.95
CA SER A 253 22.34 -6.57 -8.34
C SER A 253 21.69 -7.86 -8.85
N GLU A 254 22.02 -9.03 -8.25
CA GLU A 254 21.37 -10.30 -8.60
C GLU A 254 19.85 -10.28 -8.32
N VAL A 255 19.36 -9.40 -7.43
CA VAL A 255 17.93 -9.27 -7.12
C VAL A 255 17.09 -9.01 -8.38
N PHE A 256 17.60 -8.23 -9.34
CA PHE A 256 16.85 -7.91 -10.56
C PHE A 256 16.71 -9.10 -11.52
N PHE A 257 17.72 -9.98 -11.55
CA PHE A 257 17.63 -11.24 -12.29
C PHE A 257 16.62 -12.20 -11.66
N PHE A 258 16.66 -12.33 -10.32
CA PHE A 258 15.65 -13.11 -9.61
C PHE A 258 14.25 -12.51 -9.74
N LEU A 259 14.13 -11.18 -9.80
CA LEU A 259 12.86 -10.48 -10.01
C LEU A 259 12.27 -10.84 -11.37
N ALA A 260 13.06 -10.74 -12.44
CA ALA A 260 12.64 -11.09 -13.79
C ALA A 260 12.22 -12.57 -13.90
N ASP A 261 13.04 -13.48 -13.34
CA ASP A 261 12.75 -14.92 -13.30
C ASP A 261 11.42 -15.21 -12.59
N ARG A 262 11.27 -14.68 -11.37
CA ARG A 262 10.09 -14.90 -10.54
C ARG A 262 8.86 -14.31 -11.17
N PHE A 263 8.92 -13.08 -11.68
CA PHE A 263 7.77 -12.45 -12.34
C PHE A 263 7.28 -13.32 -13.51
N ASN A 264 8.18 -13.79 -14.38
CA ASN A 264 7.81 -14.63 -15.50
C ASN A 264 7.15 -15.96 -15.06
N VAL A 265 7.72 -16.64 -14.06
CA VAL A 265 7.14 -17.89 -13.51
C VAL A 265 5.80 -17.63 -12.81
N MET A 266 5.67 -16.52 -12.09
CA MET A 266 4.42 -16.16 -11.41
C MET A 266 3.28 -15.96 -12.42
N GLN A 267 3.55 -15.20 -13.49
CA GLN A 267 2.55 -14.91 -14.51
C GLN A 267 2.19 -16.15 -15.37
N LYS A 268 3.18 -16.97 -15.72
CA LYS A 268 2.98 -18.09 -16.67
C LYS A 268 2.59 -19.41 -16.02
N LYS A 269 2.94 -19.63 -14.75
CA LYS A 269 2.76 -20.92 -14.07
C LYS A 269 1.96 -20.78 -12.80
N VAL A 270 2.47 -20.01 -11.82
CA VAL A 270 1.92 -19.99 -10.46
C VAL A 270 0.51 -19.40 -10.41
N LEU A 271 0.30 -18.17 -10.88
CA LEU A 271 -1.01 -17.53 -10.81
C LEU A 271 -2.08 -18.26 -11.63
N PRO A 272 -1.81 -18.75 -12.87
CA PRO A 272 -2.76 -19.60 -13.58
C PRO A 272 -3.11 -20.88 -12.84
N ALA A 273 -2.11 -21.59 -12.28
CA ALA A 273 -2.34 -22.83 -11.53
C ALA A 273 -3.19 -22.60 -10.27
N LEU A 274 -2.87 -21.55 -9.51
CA LEU A 274 -3.62 -21.17 -8.32
C LEU A 274 -5.07 -20.83 -8.67
N LYS A 275 -5.32 -20.06 -9.74
CA LYS A 275 -6.68 -19.72 -10.21
C LYS A 275 -7.48 -20.96 -10.62
N GLN A 276 -6.82 -22.01 -11.09
CA GLN A 276 -7.44 -23.30 -11.42
C GLN A 276 -7.67 -24.19 -10.18
N GLY A 277 -7.44 -23.69 -8.98
CA GLY A 277 -7.61 -24.45 -7.74
C GLY A 277 -6.45 -25.41 -7.42
N LYS A 278 -5.34 -25.36 -8.14
CA LYS A 278 -4.19 -26.26 -7.92
C LYS A 278 -3.38 -25.87 -6.70
N THR A 279 -2.73 -26.85 -6.08
CA THR A 279 -1.68 -26.62 -5.08
C THR A 279 -0.35 -26.38 -5.79
N VAL A 280 0.31 -25.26 -5.51
CA VAL A 280 1.62 -24.92 -6.05
C VAL A 280 2.67 -25.05 -4.95
N ILE A 281 3.68 -25.89 -5.16
CA ILE A 281 4.85 -26.02 -4.29
C ILE A 281 6.01 -25.26 -4.93
N SER A 282 6.40 -24.14 -4.35
CA SER A 282 7.52 -23.34 -4.83
C SER A 282 8.79 -23.62 -4.02
N LEU A 283 9.83 -24.10 -4.70
CA LEU A 283 11.17 -24.18 -4.13
C LEU A 283 11.82 -22.80 -4.20
N ARG A 284 11.78 -22.11 -3.05
CA ARG A 284 12.19 -20.72 -2.80
C ARG A 284 11.18 -19.66 -3.26
N SER A 285 10.97 -18.64 -2.43
CA SER A 285 10.24 -17.40 -2.75
C SER A 285 11.16 -16.18 -2.68
N TYR A 286 10.62 -14.97 -2.77
CA TYR A 286 11.36 -13.74 -2.43
C TYR A 286 12.03 -13.78 -1.04
N ILE A 287 11.61 -14.67 -0.12
CA ILE A 287 12.30 -14.93 1.16
C ILE A 287 13.77 -15.23 0.93
N SER A 288 14.11 -16.05 -0.07
CA SER A 288 15.49 -16.31 -0.46
C SER A 288 16.23 -15.02 -0.86
N SER A 289 15.57 -14.07 -1.54
CA SER A 289 16.20 -12.79 -1.93
C SER A 289 16.50 -11.92 -0.71
N LEU A 290 15.62 -11.91 0.30
CA LEU A 290 15.85 -11.24 1.58
C LEU A 290 17.04 -11.84 2.35
N VAL A 291 17.26 -13.16 2.25
CA VAL A 291 18.33 -13.85 2.99
C VAL A 291 19.68 -13.79 2.26
N TYR A 292 19.67 -14.02 0.96
CA TYR A 292 20.90 -14.18 0.18
C TYR A 292 21.46 -12.85 -0.31
N GLN A 293 20.62 -11.96 -0.84
CA GLN A 293 21.07 -10.73 -1.49
C GLN A 293 21.03 -9.50 -0.57
N ALA A 294 19.99 -9.34 0.25
CA ALA A 294 19.89 -8.16 1.10
C ALA A 294 20.89 -8.18 2.27
N LYS A 295 21.52 -7.02 2.51
CA LYS A 295 22.52 -6.77 3.55
C LYS A 295 22.15 -5.61 4.48
N THR A 296 21.43 -4.60 3.97
CA THR A 296 21.01 -3.40 4.73
C THR A 296 19.48 -3.33 4.87
N GLN A 297 18.99 -2.50 5.79
CA GLN A 297 17.55 -2.27 5.96
C GLN A 297 16.90 -1.72 4.68
N TYR A 298 17.54 -0.73 4.04
CA TYR A 298 17.10 -0.21 2.74
C TYR A 298 16.95 -1.31 1.68
N GLN A 299 17.91 -2.24 1.60
CA GLN A 299 17.83 -3.35 0.64
C GLN A 299 16.70 -4.32 0.97
N LEU A 300 16.44 -4.60 2.26
CA LEU A 300 15.30 -5.42 2.68
C LEU A 300 13.97 -4.77 2.27
N ASP A 301 13.83 -3.46 2.48
CA ASP A 301 12.63 -2.71 2.15
C ASP A 301 12.41 -2.66 0.64
N LEU A 302 13.47 -2.44 -0.14
CA LEU A 302 13.40 -2.47 -1.60
C LEU A 302 13.02 -3.87 -2.13
N VAL A 303 13.60 -4.95 -1.60
CA VAL A 303 13.19 -6.32 -1.97
C VAL A 303 11.72 -6.54 -1.63
N ASN A 304 11.28 -6.22 -0.42
CA ASN A 304 9.86 -6.36 -0.04
C ASN A 304 8.93 -5.58 -0.98
N TYR A 305 9.28 -4.32 -1.29
CA TYR A 305 8.52 -3.50 -2.22
C TYR A 305 8.42 -4.14 -3.61
N LEU A 306 9.54 -4.59 -4.18
CA LEU A 306 9.54 -5.19 -5.52
C LEU A 306 8.67 -6.45 -5.61
N TYR A 307 8.75 -7.35 -4.62
CA TYR A 307 8.08 -8.65 -4.67
C TYR A 307 6.62 -8.62 -4.21
N SER A 308 6.26 -7.77 -3.24
CA SER A 308 4.88 -7.65 -2.73
C SER A 308 3.86 -7.23 -3.81
N ASN A 309 4.33 -6.66 -4.91
CA ASN A 309 3.48 -6.22 -6.02
C ASN A 309 2.95 -7.36 -6.91
N PHE A 310 3.53 -8.57 -6.86
CA PHE A 310 3.13 -9.65 -7.77
C PHE A 310 3.27 -11.06 -7.22
N GLU A 311 4.11 -11.29 -6.20
CA GLU A 311 4.24 -12.61 -5.58
C GLU A 311 3.19 -12.74 -4.46
N PRO A 312 2.22 -13.65 -4.59
CA PRO A 312 1.17 -13.79 -3.60
C PRO A 312 1.72 -14.24 -2.24
N LEU A 313 1.01 -13.87 -1.17
CA LEU A 313 1.33 -14.40 0.15
C LEU A 313 1.13 -15.92 0.19
N PRO A 314 2.09 -16.67 0.75
CA PRO A 314 1.99 -18.11 0.84
C PRO A 314 0.97 -18.53 1.89
N ASP A 315 0.30 -19.67 1.66
CA ASP A 315 -0.53 -20.29 2.68
C ASP A 315 0.33 -20.82 3.82
N ILE A 316 1.45 -21.44 3.47
CA ILE A 316 2.40 -22.03 4.43
C ILE A 316 3.82 -21.91 3.90
N VAL A 317 4.74 -21.61 4.81
CA VAL A 317 6.18 -21.65 4.53
C VAL A 317 6.80 -22.76 5.38
N PHE A 318 7.36 -23.77 4.72
CA PHE A 318 8.19 -24.78 5.36
C PHE A 318 9.65 -24.34 5.33
N TYR A 319 10.17 -23.97 6.50
CA TYR A 319 11.57 -23.62 6.68
C TYR A 319 12.37 -24.82 7.18
N PHE A 320 13.29 -25.30 6.36
CA PHE A 320 14.15 -26.44 6.68
C PHE A 320 15.39 -25.97 7.43
N ASP A 321 15.41 -26.10 8.75
CA ASP A 321 16.56 -25.76 9.59
C ASP A 321 17.55 -26.92 9.60
N LEU A 322 18.78 -26.68 9.13
CA LEU A 322 19.86 -27.66 9.14
C LEU A 322 21.14 -27.02 9.68
N LYS A 323 21.89 -27.76 10.50
CA LYS A 323 23.24 -27.34 10.91
C LYS A 323 24.13 -27.19 9.66
N PRO A 324 24.81 -26.04 9.46
CA PRO A 324 25.65 -25.79 8.27
C PRO A 324 26.72 -26.84 8.00
N GLU A 325 27.26 -27.46 9.06
CA GLU A 325 28.24 -28.54 9.00
C GLU A 325 27.66 -29.77 8.30
N ILE A 326 26.44 -30.16 8.68
CA ILE A 326 25.72 -31.29 8.06
C ILE A 326 25.33 -30.95 6.62
N ALA A 327 24.88 -29.71 6.39
CA ALA A 327 24.53 -29.23 5.06
C ALA A 327 25.73 -29.33 4.09
N LEU A 328 26.93 -28.94 4.55
CA LEU A 328 28.14 -28.99 3.75
C LEU A 328 28.53 -30.43 3.37
N VAL A 329 28.47 -31.37 4.32
CA VAL A 329 28.73 -32.80 4.05
C VAL A 329 27.75 -33.35 3.00
N ARG A 330 26.45 -33.01 3.13
CA ARG A 330 25.43 -33.41 2.13
C ARG A 330 25.69 -32.83 0.75
N ILE A 331 26.10 -31.57 0.67
CA ILE A 331 26.47 -30.90 -0.58
C ILE A 331 27.69 -31.57 -1.22
N GLU A 332 28.73 -31.86 -0.43
CA GLU A 332 29.94 -32.52 -0.91
C GLU A 332 29.67 -33.92 -1.47
N ASN A 333 28.85 -34.70 -0.76
CA ASN A 333 28.43 -36.01 -1.24
C ASN A 333 27.61 -35.91 -2.54
N ARG A 334 26.76 -34.90 -2.68
CA ARG A 334 26.02 -34.65 -3.94
C ARG A 334 26.99 -34.30 -5.06
N THR A 335 27.89 -33.32 -4.87
CA THR A 335 28.88 -32.92 -5.87
C THR A 335 29.73 -34.10 -6.33
N LYS A 336 30.15 -34.99 -5.41
CA LYS A 336 30.89 -36.22 -5.76
C LYS A 336 30.06 -37.18 -6.61
N LYS A 337 28.75 -37.30 -6.33
CA LYS A 337 27.85 -38.21 -7.06
C LYS A 337 27.40 -37.67 -8.41
N THR A 338 27.18 -36.37 -8.54
CA THR A 338 26.55 -35.75 -9.73
C THR A 338 27.52 -34.97 -10.60
N GLY A 339 28.71 -34.64 -10.11
CA GLY A 339 29.64 -33.72 -10.76
C GLY A 339 29.21 -32.25 -10.71
N GLU A 340 28.13 -31.92 -10.00
CA GLU A 340 27.62 -30.55 -9.91
C GLU A 340 28.58 -29.66 -9.10
N GLU A 341 29.07 -28.58 -9.72
CA GLU A 341 29.93 -27.59 -9.05
C GLU A 341 29.25 -26.99 -7.81
N LYS A 342 30.02 -26.79 -6.74
CA LYS A 342 29.53 -26.13 -5.53
C LYS A 342 29.06 -24.71 -5.85
N GLY A 343 27.88 -24.36 -5.35
CA GLY A 343 27.34 -23.01 -5.48
C GLY A 343 28.18 -21.96 -4.73
N LYS A 344 28.09 -20.69 -5.16
CA LYS A 344 28.80 -19.53 -4.56
C LYS A 344 28.69 -19.45 -3.03
N PHE A 345 27.55 -19.84 -2.47
CA PHE A 345 27.23 -19.77 -1.04
C PHE A 345 27.46 -21.10 -0.29
N GLU A 346 27.94 -22.15 -0.96
CA GLU A 346 28.15 -23.48 -0.37
C GLU A 346 29.53 -23.57 0.33
N LYS A 347 29.79 -22.58 1.19
CA LYS A 347 30.95 -22.51 2.10
C LYS A 347 30.44 -22.43 3.54
N LEU A 348 31.11 -23.08 4.49
CA LEU A 348 30.63 -23.19 5.88
C LEU A 348 30.24 -21.85 6.51
N ASN A 349 31.11 -20.84 6.40
CA ASN A 349 30.85 -19.51 6.99
C ASN A 349 29.63 -18.81 6.33
N LEU A 350 29.45 -18.96 5.02
CA LEU A 350 28.31 -18.42 4.31
C LEU A 350 27.02 -19.15 4.68
N LEU A 351 27.05 -20.48 4.79
CA LEU A 351 25.91 -21.27 5.26
C LEU A 351 25.51 -20.90 6.70
N LYS A 352 26.48 -20.65 7.60
CA LYS A 352 26.25 -20.11 8.95
C LYS A 352 25.57 -18.74 8.91
N GLU A 353 26.08 -17.81 8.09
CA GLU A 353 25.47 -16.49 7.90
C GLU A 353 24.03 -16.61 7.39
N LYS A 354 23.79 -17.42 6.35
CA LYS A 354 22.47 -17.56 5.73
C LYS A 354 21.46 -18.23 6.65
N ARG A 355 21.86 -19.25 7.41
CA ARG A 355 20.99 -19.84 8.44
C ARG A 355 20.58 -18.82 9.50
N ARG A 356 21.53 -18.00 9.99
CA ARG A 356 21.22 -16.93 10.95
C ARG A 356 20.23 -15.93 10.36
N LYS A 357 20.45 -15.49 9.11
CA LYS A 357 19.53 -14.59 8.40
C LYS A 357 18.15 -15.20 8.18
N TYR A 358 18.05 -16.47 7.79
CA TYR A 358 16.77 -17.17 7.70
C TYR A 358 15.99 -17.09 9.00
N LYS A 359 16.62 -17.44 10.13
CA LYS A 359 15.98 -17.36 11.47
C LYS A 359 15.50 -15.96 11.84
N GLN A 360 16.09 -14.91 11.27
CA GLN A 360 15.62 -13.53 11.47
C GLN A 360 14.48 -13.18 10.52
N VAL A 361 14.61 -13.52 9.23
CA VAL A 361 13.63 -13.19 8.20
C VAL A 361 12.32 -13.94 8.40
N ILE A 362 12.35 -15.24 8.66
CA ILE A 362 11.14 -16.09 8.77
C ILE A 362 10.23 -15.67 9.94
N LYS A 363 10.77 -15.04 10.99
CA LYS A 363 9.96 -14.49 12.10
C LYS A 363 8.98 -13.40 11.67
N LYS A 364 9.21 -12.78 10.50
CA LYS A 364 8.33 -11.74 9.94
C LYS A 364 7.14 -12.32 9.15
N PHE A 365 7.11 -13.64 8.94
CA PHE A 365 6.10 -14.32 8.13
C PHE A 365 5.09 -15.03 9.03
N LYS A 366 3.83 -15.03 8.61
CA LYS A 366 2.76 -15.83 9.24
C LYS A 366 2.79 -17.25 8.67
N HIS A 367 2.32 -18.22 9.44
CA HIS A 367 2.22 -19.64 9.03
C HIS A 367 3.55 -20.26 8.56
N VAL A 368 4.62 -20.04 9.33
CA VAL A 368 5.91 -20.71 9.11
C VAL A 368 6.01 -21.95 9.97
N VAL A 369 6.28 -23.10 9.36
CA VAL A 369 6.62 -24.35 10.04
C VAL A 369 8.12 -24.56 9.92
N THR A 370 8.81 -24.57 11.07
CA THR A 370 10.24 -24.87 11.11
C THR A 370 10.41 -26.38 11.24
N LEU A 371 11.11 -26.97 10.28
CA LEU A 371 11.37 -28.40 10.19
C LEU A 371 12.82 -28.70 10.56
N ASP A 372 13.05 -29.68 11.42
CA ASP A 372 14.40 -30.17 11.72
C ASP A 372 14.89 -31.10 10.59
N ALA A 373 15.68 -30.54 9.67
CA ALA A 373 16.17 -31.27 8.50
C ALA A 373 17.30 -32.27 8.82
N VAL A 374 17.65 -32.47 10.10
CA VAL A 374 18.52 -33.57 10.55
C VAL A 374 17.76 -34.90 10.54
N ARG A 375 16.45 -34.88 10.79
CA ARG A 375 15.57 -36.07 10.83
C ARG A 375 15.58 -36.82 9.50
N SER A 376 15.09 -38.06 9.54
CA SER A 376 14.97 -38.89 8.35
C SER A 376 13.99 -38.29 7.33
N ILE A 377 14.09 -38.73 6.07
CA ILE A 377 13.21 -38.27 5.00
C ILE A 377 11.74 -38.54 5.34
N ASP A 378 11.43 -39.72 5.87
CA ASP A 378 10.05 -40.12 6.16
C ASP A 378 9.45 -39.34 7.33
N GLU A 379 10.22 -39.13 8.40
CA GLU A 379 9.78 -38.29 9.53
C GLU A 379 9.51 -36.85 9.10
N LEU A 380 10.41 -36.27 8.31
CA LEU A 380 10.26 -34.91 7.81
C LEU A 380 9.06 -34.79 6.86
N HIS A 381 8.82 -35.82 6.05
CA HIS A 381 7.67 -35.88 5.16
C HIS A 381 6.36 -35.93 5.95
N LYS A 382 6.32 -36.75 7.02
CA LYS A 382 5.18 -36.82 7.93
C LYS A 382 4.89 -35.45 8.57
N ASP A 383 5.90 -34.78 9.13
CA ASP A 383 5.74 -33.46 9.73
C ASP A 383 5.15 -32.43 8.72
N ILE A 384 5.58 -32.50 7.45
CA ILE A 384 5.08 -31.65 6.38
C ILE A 384 3.60 -31.95 6.07
N VAL A 385 3.24 -33.23 5.92
CA VAL A 385 1.86 -33.66 5.64
C VAL A 385 0.93 -33.27 6.78
N ASP A 386 1.30 -33.55 8.02
CA ASP A 386 0.48 -33.23 9.20
C ASP A 386 0.23 -31.71 9.31
N SER A 387 1.28 -30.91 9.08
CA SER A 387 1.20 -29.44 9.08
C SER A 387 0.33 -28.89 7.94
N GLN A 388 0.44 -29.50 6.76
CA GLN A 388 -0.37 -29.19 5.59
C GLN A 388 -1.85 -29.45 5.91
N LEU A 389 -2.20 -30.66 6.34
CA LEU A 389 -3.59 -31.02 6.68
C LEU A 389 -4.21 -30.09 7.72
N ALA A 390 -3.48 -29.79 8.81
CA ALA A 390 -3.96 -28.93 9.88
C ALA A 390 -4.31 -27.50 9.42
N LEU A 391 -3.61 -26.99 8.40
CA LEU A 391 -3.88 -25.66 7.87
C LEU A 391 -5.01 -25.64 6.85
N TRP A 392 -5.16 -26.69 6.04
CA TRP A 392 -6.25 -26.77 5.07
C TRP A 392 -7.60 -26.94 5.78
N GLN A 393 -7.69 -27.82 6.78
CA GLN A 393 -8.92 -28.04 7.55
C GLN A 393 -9.41 -26.79 8.29
N LYS A 394 -8.50 -25.92 8.76
CA LYS A 394 -8.85 -24.64 9.40
C LYS A 394 -9.41 -23.59 8.45
N LYS A 395 -9.26 -23.75 7.13
CA LYS A 395 -9.71 -22.79 6.12
C LYS A 395 -11.04 -23.18 5.47
N ASP A 396 -11.54 -24.40 5.73
CA ASP A 396 -12.78 -24.94 5.18
C ASP A 396 -13.96 -24.86 6.19
N ILE A 397 -13.78 -24.14 7.31
CA ILE A 397 -14.77 -23.72 8.32
C ILE A 397 -14.85 -22.19 8.27
#